data_AF-A0AAV8CS63-F1
#
_entry.id   AF-A0AAV8CS63-F1
#
_cell.length_a   1.000
_cell.length_b   1.000
_cell.length_c   1.000
_cell.angle_alpha   90.00
_cell.angle_beta   90.00
_cell.angle_gamma   90.00
#
_symmetry.space_group_name_H-M   'P 1'
#
loop_
_entity.id
_entity.type
_entity.pdbx_description
1 polymer ?
#
loop_
_entity_poly.entity_id
_entity_poly.type
_entity_poly.pdbx_seq_one_letter_code
_entity_poly.pdbx_strand_id
1 'polypeptide(L)'
;MELIKEGIVSVHPFLYSSDLLEIWKEPCIVISAHWSLRLGSAVQLLHHWHGDPRSLLILEEGVHAELALMPFKPLKMKVLQCSFLSGIQMKKVNQLFRTLRSKIVLVPQSLQSQFTRRESELYKIYYYTKNEIAHIPSLEEGFEAYLATDLAFQLQPTKLPEKNIAVARLKGKLLLRKGIYYLTLPNKQLNMSVKPSVHWGTVEPTCLLRALNEREIDGSILRNENCDFCVGVKKPEEALIEVKGNKIMISCKDKTVSALIHEALNSVCNRI
;
A
#
# COMPACT_ATOMS: atom_id res chain seq x y z
N MET A 1 -23.71 -39.64 2.38
CA MET A 1 -23.37 -40.85 1.59
C MET A 1 -24.35 -41.99 1.85
N GLU A 2 -24.90 -42.16 3.06
CA GLU A 2 -25.93 -43.18 3.34
C GLU A 2 -27.21 -42.99 2.52
N LEU A 3 -27.75 -41.76 2.41
CA LEU A 3 -28.95 -41.48 1.60
C LEU A 3 -28.82 -41.79 0.09
N ILE A 4 -27.59 -41.76 -0.44
CA ILE A 4 -27.31 -42.15 -1.83
C ILE A 4 -27.27 -43.67 -1.96
N LYS A 5 -26.70 -44.36 -0.96
CA LYS A 5 -26.64 -45.82 -0.90
C LYS A 5 -28.01 -46.45 -0.67
N GLU A 6 -28.90 -45.75 0.03
CA GLU A 6 -30.29 -46.17 0.29
C GLU A 6 -31.23 -45.89 -0.91
N GLY A 7 -30.73 -45.28 -1.99
CA GLY A 7 -31.52 -44.98 -3.20
C GLY A 7 -32.55 -43.86 -3.01
N ILE A 8 -32.54 -43.15 -1.88
CA ILE A 8 -33.43 -42.01 -1.59
C ILE A 8 -33.01 -40.78 -2.41
N VAL A 9 -31.71 -40.64 -2.69
CA VAL A 9 -31.15 -39.56 -3.51
C VAL A 9 -30.40 -40.16 -4.70
N SER A 10 -30.92 -39.90 -5.91
CA SER A 10 -30.28 -40.27 -7.17
C SER A 10 -29.42 -39.12 -7.70
N VAL A 11 -28.14 -39.39 -7.99
CA VAL A 11 -27.22 -38.39 -8.55
C VAL A 11 -26.99 -38.68 -10.02
N HIS A 12 -27.38 -37.74 -10.88
CA HIS A 12 -27.19 -37.85 -12.32
C HIS A 12 -26.29 -36.71 -12.81
N PRO A 13 -25.17 -37.01 -13.51
CA PRO A 13 -24.24 -35.99 -13.98
C PRO A 13 -24.79 -35.16 -15.14
N PHE A 14 -25.76 -35.67 -15.89
CA PHE A 14 -26.33 -35.01 -17.06
C PHE A 14 -27.86 -35.13 -17.11
N LEU A 15 -28.53 -34.05 -17.52
CA LEU A 15 -29.99 -34.00 -17.65
C LEU A 15 -30.55 -34.91 -18.75
N TYR A 16 -29.76 -35.22 -19.78
CA TYR A 16 -30.18 -36.05 -20.91
C TYR A 16 -29.67 -37.48 -20.81
N SER A 17 -29.30 -37.94 -19.61
CA SER A 17 -28.98 -39.36 -19.42
C SER A 17 -30.24 -40.20 -19.59
N SER A 18 -30.14 -41.32 -20.31
CA SER A 18 -31.23 -42.29 -20.51
C SER A 18 -31.86 -42.68 -19.17
N ASP A 19 -31.02 -42.92 -18.19
CA ASP A 19 -31.41 -43.40 -16.86
C ASP A 19 -32.25 -42.35 -16.12
N LEU A 20 -31.93 -41.06 -16.27
CA LEU A 20 -32.71 -39.99 -15.66
C LEU A 20 -34.07 -39.84 -16.35
N LEU A 21 -34.12 -39.93 -17.69
CA LEU A 21 -35.38 -39.79 -18.44
C LEU A 21 -36.37 -40.92 -18.12
N GLU A 22 -35.89 -42.12 -17.82
CA GLU A 22 -36.73 -43.25 -17.41
C GLU A 22 -37.28 -43.11 -15.98
N ILE A 23 -36.52 -42.46 -15.09
CA ILE A 23 -36.85 -42.28 -13.67
C ILE A 23 -37.62 -40.97 -13.41
N TRP A 24 -37.48 -39.98 -14.30
CA TRP A 24 -38.05 -38.64 -14.12
C TRP A 24 -39.57 -38.67 -14.00
N LYS A 25 -40.07 -38.38 -12.80
CA LYS A 25 -41.50 -38.23 -12.52
C LYS A 25 -41.73 -36.98 -11.67
N GLU A 26 -42.70 -36.17 -12.09
CA GLU A 26 -43.11 -34.97 -11.34
C GLU A 26 -44.30 -35.30 -10.43
N PRO A 27 -44.35 -34.78 -9.20
CA PRO A 27 -43.47 -33.77 -8.60
C PRO A 27 -42.12 -34.35 -8.10
N CYS A 28 -41.03 -33.59 -8.32
CA CYS A 28 -39.69 -33.94 -7.85
C CYS A 28 -38.95 -32.74 -7.25
N ILE A 29 -37.87 -33.01 -6.50
CA ILE A 29 -36.95 -31.99 -5.98
C ILE A 29 -35.62 -32.17 -6.71
N VAL A 30 -35.15 -31.11 -7.38
CA VAL A 30 -33.85 -31.12 -8.06
C VAL A 30 -32.92 -30.09 -7.45
N ILE A 31 -31.75 -30.57 -7.05
CA ILE A 31 -30.66 -29.74 -6.54
C ILE A 31 -29.63 -29.60 -7.65
N SER A 32 -29.51 -28.39 -8.22
CA SER A 32 -28.53 -28.09 -9.25
C SER A 32 -27.60 -26.98 -8.77
N ALA A 33 -26.30 -27.26 -8.73
CA ALA A 33 -25.31 -26.24 -8.41
C ALA A 33 -25.16 -25.27 -9.59
N HIS A 34 -25.30 -23.98 -9.34
CA HIS A 34 -25.00 -22.94 -10.32
C HIS A 34 -24.65 -21.61 -9.65
N TRP A 35 -23.77 -20.83 -10.28
CA TRP A 35 -23.19 -19.60 -9.73
C TRP A 35 -23.87 -18.29 -10.21
N SER A 36 -24.64 -18.31 -11.31
CA SER A 36 -25.18 -17.09 -11.95
C SER A 36 -26.51 -17.25 -12.71
N LEU A 37 -27.08 -18.44 -12.79
CA LEU A 37 -28.18 -18.87 -13.67
C LEU A 37 -28.02 -18.44 -15.14
N ARG A 38 -26.81 -18.58 -15.70
CA ARG A 38 -26.51 -18.22 -17.10
C ARG A 38 -26.20 -19.40 -18.01
N LEU A 39 -25.78 -20.54 -17.46
CA LEU A 39 -25.25 -21.67 -18.21
C LEU A 39 -25.65 -23.00 -17.54
N GLY A 40 -25.56 -24.12 -18.26
CA GLY A 40 -25.69 -25.45 -17.66
C GLY A 40 -27.12 -25.88 -17.30
N SER A 41 -27.21 -27.02 -16.62
CA SER A 41 -28.45 -27.75 -16.39
C SER A 41 -29.53 -26.97 -15.64
N ALA A 42 -29.15 -26.16 -14.64
CA ALA A 42 -30.08 -25.31 -13.89
C ALA A 42 -30.92 -24.39 -14.80
N VAL A 43 -30.32 -23.87 -15.89
CA VAL A 43 -31.01 -22.98 -16.83
C VAL A 43 -32.04 -23.74 -17.66
N GLN A 44 -31.70 -24.95 -18.09
CA GLN A 44 -32.60 -25.81 -18.88
C GLN A 44 -33.83 -26.23 -18.05
N LEU A 45 -33.60 -26.61 -16.79
CA LEU A 45 -34.68 -26.90 -15.83
C LEU A 45 -35.57 -25.68 -15.58
N LEU A 46 -34.95 -24.51 -15.44
CA LEU A 46 -35.68 -23.28 -15.22
C LEU A 46 -36.50 -22.86 -16.45
N HIS A 47 -36.00 -23.08 -17.67
CA HIS A 47 -36.79 -22.94 -18.91
C HIS A 47 -37.98 -23.89 -18.99
N HIS A 48 -37.87 -25.08 -18.37
CA HIS A 48 -39.00 -26.00 -18.33
C HIS A 48 -40.06 -25.56 -17.29
N TRP A 49 -39.63 -25.12 -16.11
CA TRP A 49 -40.54 -24.90 -14.97
C TRP A 49 -40.99 -23.47 -14.74
N HIS A 50 -40.37 -22.44 -15.34
CA HIS A 50 -40.70 -21.04 -15.04
C HIS A 50 -42.17 -20.67 -15.32
N GLY A 51 -42.82 -21.37 -16.25
CA GLY A 51 -44.21 -21.17 -16.64
C GLY A 51 -45.24 -21.88 -15.76
N ASP A 52 -44.84 -22.80 -14.86
CA ASP A 52 -45.78 -23.52 -14.00
C ASP A 52 -45.90 -22.84 -12.61
N PRO A 53 -47.10 -22.38 -12.20
CA PRO A 53 -47.31 -21.75 -10.89
C PRO A 53 -47.20 -22.72 -9.69
N ARG A 54 -47.18 -24.03 -9.94
CA ARG A 54 -46.97 -25.06 -8.90
C ARG A 54 -45.49 -25.26 -8.59
N SER A 55 -44.60 -24.78 -9.45
CA SER A 55 -43.16 -24.90 -9.27
C SER A 55 -42.64 -23.88 -8.26
N LEU A 56 -41.60 -24.29 -7.52
CA LEU A 56 -40.92 -23.46 -6.53
C LEU A 56 -39.41 -23.44 -6.82
N LEU A 57 -38.86 -22.24 -6.98
CA LEU A 57 -37.42 -22.00 -7.07
C LEU A 57 -36.91 -21.48 -5.74
N ILE A 58 -35.88 -22.14 -5.20
CA ILE A 58 -35.18 -21.70 -3.99
C ILE A 58 -33.78 -21.23 -4.40
N LEU A 59 -33.45 -19.98 -4.08
CA LEU A 59 -32.16 -19.37 -4.38
C LEU A 59 -31.43 -18.97 -3.09
N GLU A 60 -30.11 -18.97 -3.14
CA GLU A 60 -29.31 -18.41 -2.05
C GLU A 60 -29.42 -16.88 -2.01
N GLU A 61 -29.57 -16.34 -0.80
CA GLU A 61 -29.56 -14.91 -0.52
C GLU A 61 -28.15 -14.33 -0.76
N GLY A 62 -28.06 -13.30 -1.61
CA GLY A 62 -26.78 -12.65 -1.97
C GLY A 62 -26.48 -12.67 -3.47
N VAL A 63 -27.11 -13.57 -4.24
CA VAL A 63 -27.18 -13.42 -5.70
C VAL A 63 -28.22 -12.35 -6.01
N HIS A 64 -27.93 -11.43 -6.93
CA HIS A 64 -28.95 -10.49 -7.46
C HIS A 64 -30.02 -11.27 -8.23
N ALA A 65 -30.96 -11.90 -7.52
CA ALA A 65 -31.95 -12.82 -8.08
C ALA A 65 -32.79 -12.16 -9.16
N GLU A 66 -33.15 -10.89 -8.98
CA GLU A 66 -33.86 -10.11 -9.99
C GLU A 66 -33.11 -10.08 -11.32
N LEU A 67 -31.82 -9.74 -11.29
CA LEU A 67 -30.95 -9.73 -12.47
C LEU A 67 -30.75 -11.15 -13.02
N ALA A 68 -30.59 -12.14 -12.14
CA ALA A 68 -30.42 -13.54 -12.53
C ALA A 68 -31.65 -14.08 -13.27
N LEU A 69 -32.85 -13.66 -12.88
CA LEU A 69 -34.12 -14.14 -13.39
C LEU A 69 -34.68 -13.35 -14.59
N MET A 70 -34.10 -12.20 -14.92
CA MET A 70 -34.52 -11.39 -16.09
C MET A 70 -34.72 -12.20 -17.39
N PRO A 71 -33.84 -13.15 -17.77
CA PRO A 71 -34.00 -13.92 -19.02
C PRO A 71 -35.22 -14.86 -19.03
N PHE A 72 -35.81 -15.16 -17.88
CA PHE A 72 -36.88 -16.15 -17.72
C PHE A 72 -38.26 -15.49 -17.52
N LYS A 73 -38.34 -14.16 -17.63
CA LYS A 73 -39.61 -13.44 -17.52
C LYS A 73 -40.48 -13.68 -18.78
N PRO A 74 -41.81 -13.88 -18.62
CA PRO A 74 -42.56 -13.86 -17.37
C PRO A 74 -42.40 -15.15 -16.54
N LEU A 75 -42.24 -15.00 -15.22
CA LEU A 75 -42.21 -16.11 -14.26
C LEU A 75 -43.59 -16.28 -13.62
N LYS A 76 -44.17 -17.47 -13.76
CA LYS A 76 -45.40 -17.86 -13.04
C LYS A 76 -45.07 -18.67 -11.78
N MET A 77 -43.91 -19.32 -11.74
CA MET A 77 -43.43 -20.07 -10.59
C MET A 77 -43.16 -19.17 -9.37
N LYS A 78 -43.19 -19.77 -8.17
CA LYS A 78 -42.82 -19.08 -6.92
C LYS A 78 -41.30 -19.05 -6.78
N VAL A 79 -40.75 -17.94 -6.31
CA VAL A 79 -39.31 -17.78 -6.04
C VAL A 79 -39.14 -17.41 -4.57
N LEU A 80 -38.32 -18.20 -3.86
CA LEU A 80 -37.92 -17.94 -2.47
C LEU A 80 -36.40 -17.74 -2.41
N GLN A 81 -35.97 -16.73 -1.65
CA GLN A 81 -34.56 -16.53 -1.33
C GLN A 81 -34.31 -16.96 0.11
N CYS A 82 -33.29 -17.80 0.30
CA CYS A 82 -32.91 -18.35 1.59
C CYS A 82 -31.44 -18.08 1.88
N SER A 83 -31.14 -17.62 3.10
CA SER A 83 -29.77 -17.49 3.58
C SER A 83 -29.23 -18.87 3.97
N PHE A 84 -28.28 -19.40 3.20
CA PHE A 84 -27.55 -20.62 3.55
C PHE A 84 -26.20 -20.32 4.24
N LEU A 85 -26.06 -19.11 4.79
CA LEU A 85 -24.84 -18.51 5.34
C LEU A 85 -23.83 -19.53 5.91
N SER A 86 -22.83 -19.84 5.10
CA SER A 86 -21.64 -20.58 5.50
C SER A 86 -20.50 -19.58 5.68
N GLY A 87 -20.40 -18.99 6.86
CA GLY A 87 -19.42 -17.94 7.11
C GLY A 87 -19.24 -17.60 8.58
N ILE A 88 -18.19 -16.84 8.87
CA ILE A 88 -17.95 -16.32 10.20
C ILE A 88 -18.95 -15.20 10.46
N GLN A 89 -19.79 -15.39 11.47
CA GLN A 89 -20.67 -14.34 11.96
C GLN A 89 -19.84 -13.19 12.55
N MET A 90 -20.28 -11.95 12.32
CA MET A 90 -19.60 -10.75 12.83
C MET A 90 -19.33 -10.78 14.34
N LYS A 91 -20.23 -11.40 15.11
CA LYS A 91 -20.06 -11.60 16.56
C LYS A 91 -18.78 -12.38 16.92
N LYS A 92 -18.27 -13.23 16.02
CA LYS A 92 -17.07 -14.06 16.20
C LYS A 92 -15.80 -13.44 15.61
N VAL A 93 -15.92 -12.41 14.75
CA VAL A 93 -14.79 -11.79 14.07
C VAL A 93 -13.81 -11.15 15.06
N ASN A 94 -14.33 -10.46 16.08
CA ASN A 94 -13.49 -9.88 17.13
C ASN A 94 -12.71 -10.93 17.92
N GLN A 95 -13.34 -12.06 18.24
CA GLN A 95 -12.68 -13.16 18.94
C GLN A 95 -11.56 -13.77 18.07
N LEU A 96 -11.80 -13.85 16.76
CA LEU A 96 -10.79 -14.31 15.81
C LEU A 96 -9.57 -13.38 15.79
N PHE A 97 -9.78 -12.06 15.71
CA PHE A 97 -8.68 -11.09 15.73
C PHE A 97 -7.84 -11.15 17.01
N ARG A 98 -8.49 -11.34 18.16
CA ARG A 98 -7.80 -11.54 19.45
C ARG A 98 -6.99 -12.82 19.47
N THR A 99 -7.55 -13.92 18.96
CA THR A 99 -6.88 -15.23 18.92
C THR A 99 -5.65 -15.20 18.00
N LEU A 100 -5.76 -14.50 16.86
CA LEU A 100 -4.66 -14.33 15.90
C LEU A 100 -3.62 -13.29 16.34
N ARG A 101 -3.90 -12.48 17.37
CA ARG A 101 -3.04 -11.37 17.84
C ARG A 101 -2.63 -10.44 16.69
N SER A 102 -3.58 -10.12 15.81
CA SER A 102 -3.34 -9.29 14.63
C SER A 102 -2.95 -7.87 15.03
N LYS A 103 -1.87 -7.34 14.46
CA LYS A 103 -1.46 -5.93 14.66
C LYS A 103 -2.23 -4.98 13.73
N ILE A 104 -2.49 -5.43 12.51
CA ILE A 104 -3.19 -4.71 11.45
C ILE A 104 -4.29 -5.61 10.90
N VAL A 105 -5.46 -5.03 10.67
CA VAL A 105 -6.60 -5.71 10.03
C VAL A 105 -7.09 -4.86 8.86
N LEU A 106 -7.28 -5.51 7.72
CA LEU A 106 -7.90 -4.91 6.53
C LEU A 106 -9.35 -5.36 6.44
N VAL A 107 -10.26 -4.40 6.29
CA VAL A 107 -11.71 -4.64 6.25
C VAL A 107 -12.31 -3.96 5.02
N PRO A 108 -13.23 -4.61 4.27
CA PRO A 108 -13.98 -3.95 3.22
C PRO A 108 -14.72 -2.71 3.75
N GLN A 109 -14.72 -1.60 3.00
CA GLN A 109 -15.39 -0.37 3.43
C GLN A 109 -16.89 -0.55 3.68
N SER A 110 -17.54 -1.49 2.98
CA SER A 110 -18.95 -1.83 3.19
C SER A 110 -19.27 -2.36 4.59
N LEU A 111 -18.27 -2.84 5.34
CA LEU A 111 -18.43 -3.36 6.69
C LEU A 111 -18.02 -2.35 7.78
N GLN A 112 -17.64 -1.13 7.41
CA GLN A 112 -17.16 -0.12 8.35
C GLN A 112 -18.13 0.18 9.50
N SER A 113 -19.44 0.19 9.22
CA SER A 113 -20.48 0.43 10.24
C SER A 113 -20.61 -0.70 11.27
N GLN A 114 -20.05 -1.88 10.99
CA GLN A 114 -20.14 -3.05 11.84
C GLN A 114 -18.98 -3.15 12.83
N PHE A 115 -17.93 -2.35 12.66
CA PHE A 115 -16.81 -2.24 13.59
C PHE A 115 -16.96 -0.99 14.45
N THR A 116 -16.84 -1.15 15.77
CA THR A 116 -17.00 -0.02 16.69
C THR A 116 -15.65 0.61 17.01
N ARG A 117 -15.63 1.95 17.20
CA ARG A 117 -14.39 2.70 17.51
C ARG A 117 -13.65 2.21 18.77
N ARG A 118 -14.34 1.51 19.68
CA ARG A 118 -13.76 0.91 20.91
C ARG A 118 -12.86 -0.29 20.63
N GLU A 119 -12.97 -0.92 19.47
CA GLU A 119 -12.15 -2.08 19.08
C GLU A 119 -10.76 -1.68 18.55
N SER A 120 -10.60 -0.40 18.22
CA SER A 120 -9.39 0.19 17.63
C SER A 120 -8.18 0.28 18.58
N GLU A 121 -8.35 0.02 19.86
CA GLU A 121 -7.24 0.06 20.85
C GLU A 121 -6.37 -1.21 20.78
N LEU A 122 -6.91 -2.33 20.32
CA LEU A 122 -6.20 -3.63 20.28
C LEU A 122 -5.44 -3.85 18.97
N TYR A 123 -5.93 -3.30 17.87
CA TYR A 123 -5.36 -3.48 16.53
C TYR A 123 -5.76 -2.31 15.62
N LYS A 124 -4.91 -2.00 14.63
CA LYS A 124 -5.19 -0.93 13.66
C LYS A 124 -6.06 -1.47 12.52
N ILE A 125 -7.22 -0.88 12.32
CA ILE A 125 -8.13 -1.22 11.22
C ILE A 125 -7.90 -0.27 10.05
N TYR A 126 -7.69 -0.83 8.87
CA TYR A 126 -7.67 -0.11 7.59
C TYR A 126 -8.81 -0.59 6.72
N TYR A 127 -9.47 0.36 6.06
CA TYR A 127 -10.56 0.06 5.15
C TYR A 127 -10.06 0.02 3.71
N TYR A 128 -10.57 -0.93 2.94
CA TYR A 128 -10.27 -1.02 1.52
C TYR A 128 -11.53 -1.10 0.67
N THR A 129 -11.37 -0.66 -0.56
CA THR A 129 -12.35 -0.58 -1.62
C THR A 129 -11.85 -1.41 -2.78
N LYS A 130 -12.79 -2.04 -3.49
CA LYS A 130 -12.43 -2.86 -4.65
C LYS A 130 -11.81 -1.95 -5.71
N ASN A 131 -10.68 -2.38 -6.27
CA ASN A 131 -9.90 -1.67 -7.30
C ASN A 131 -9.15 -0.41 -6.83
N GLU A 132 -9.01 -0.19 -5.52
CA GLU A 132 -8.17 0.90 -5.00
C GLU A 132 -6.94 0.35 -4.29
N ILE A 133 -5.86 1.13 -4.30
CA ILE A 133 -4.61 0.77 -3.63
C ILE A 133 -4.74 1.18 -2.16
N ALA A 134 -4.77 0.18 -1.26
CA ALA A 134 -4.73 0.43 0.17
C ALA A 134 -3.29 0.67 0.64
N HIS A 135 -3.03 1.87 1.18
CA HIS A 135 -1.74 2.19 1.79
C HIS A 135 -1.69 1.65 3.22
N ILE A 136 -0.91 0.59 3.42
CA ILE A 136 -0.68 -0.01 4.74
C ILE A 136 0.67 0.52 5.25
N PRO A 137 0.71 1.19 6.41
CA PRO A 137 1.99 1.64 6.94
C PRO A 137 2.85 0.45 7.33
N SER A 138 4.16 0.57 7.10
CA SER A 138 5.13 -0.33 7.71
C SER A 138 4.98 -0.27 9.23
N LEU A 139 4.96 -1.43 9.88
CA LEU A 139 5.00 -1.52 11.34
C LEU A 139 6.41 -1.31 11.90
N GLU A 140 7.42 -1.35 11.03
CA GLU A 140 8.83 -1.19 11.40
C GLU A 140 9.36 0.13 10.85
N GLU A 141 10.02 0.91 11.72
CA GLU A 141 10.66 2.20 11.37
C GLU A 141 11.94 2.03 10.54
N GLY A 142 12.44 0.80 10.44
CA GLY A 142 13.58 0.43 9.61
C GLY A 142 13.39 -0.98 9.06
N PHE A 143 14.26 -1.38 8.14
CA PHE A 143 14.33 -2.76 7.66
C PHE A 143 15.79 -3.21 7.65
N GLU A 144 16.01 -4.48 7.95
CA GLU A 144 17.33 -5.09 7.84
C GLU A 144 17.58 -5.49 6.38
N ALA A 145 18.79 -5.23 5.90
CA ALA A 145 19.21 -5.60 4.56
C ALA A 145 20.65 -6.10 4.57
N TYR A 146 20.92 -7.09 3.73
CA TYR A 146 22.28 -7.57 3.49
C TYR A 146 22.97 -6.66 2.49
N LEU A 147 24.14 -6.16 2.88
CA LEU A 147 25.02 -5.39 2.01
C LEU A 147 25.96 -6.33 1.26
N ALA A 148 25.97 -6.25 -0.07
CA ALA A 148 26.94 -6.99 -0.88
C ALA A 148 28.37 -6.52 -0.55
N THR A 149 29.31 -7.46 -0.54
CA THR A 149 30.70 -7.21 -0.10
C THR A 149 31.41 -6.16 -0.95
N ASP A 150 31.17 -6.19 -2.26
CA ASP A 150 31.67 -5.22 -3.23
C ASP A 150 31.21 -3.78 -2.94
N LEU A 151 29.98 -3.58 -2.47
CA LEU A 151 29.49 -2.29 -1.98
C LEU A 151 30.09 -1.92 -0.62
N ALA A 152 30.24 -2.89 0.28
CA ALA A 152 30.82 -2.66 1.60
C ALA A 152 32.25 -2.12 1.51
N PHE A 153 33.06 -2.66 0.58
CA PHE A 153 34.43 -2.18 0.34
C PHE A 153 34.51 -0.78 -0.28
N GLN A 154 33.43 -0.28 -0.90
CA GLN A 154 33.37 1.08 -1.46
C GLN A 154 32.91 2.13 -0.45
N LEU A 155 32.49 1.72 0.75
CA LEU A 155 32.09 2.66 1.78
C LEU A 155 33.29 3.50 2.20
N GLN A 156 33.09 4.81 2.21
CA GLN A 156 34.03 5.79 2.78
C GLN A 156 33.33 6.43 3.99
N PRO A 157 33.45 5.83 5.19
CA PRO A 157 32.78 6.34 6.37
C PRO A 157 33.44 7.62 6.85
N THR A 158 32.64 8.66 7.02
CA THR A 158 33.04 9.92 7.65
C THR A 158 32.43 9.96 9.04
N LYS A 159 33.27 10.16 10.06
CA LYS A 159 32.80 10.25 11.45
C LYS A 159 32.05 11.55 11.65
N LEU A 160 30.80 11.46 12.12
CA LEU A 160 30.01 12.63 12.51
C LEU A 160 30.30 12.95 13.99
N PRO A 161 30.91 14.12 14.30
CA PRO A 161 31.37 14.43 15.66
C PRO A 161 30.22 14.52 16.67
N GLU A 162 29.04 15.01 16.26
CA GLU A 162 27.90 15.27 17.15
C GLU A 162 27.22 14.01 17.70
N LYS A 163 27.31 12.86 17.02
CA LYS A 163 26.52 11.65 17.37
C LYS A 163 27.34 10.39 17.59
N ASN A 164 28.68 10.45 17.48
CA ASN A 164 29.55 9.27 17.47
C ASN A 164 29.10 8.19 16.46
N ILE A 165 28.48 8.61 15.36
CA ILE A 165 28.02 7.75 14.27
C ILE A 165 28.93 8.00 13.06
N ALA A 166 29.35 6.94 12.38
CA ALA A 166 30.01 7.05 11.08
C ALA A 166 28.97 6.95 9.97
N VAL A 167 29.00 7.87 9.02
CA VAL A 167 28.08 7.91 7.88
C VAL A 167 28.88 7.73 6.61
N ALA A 168 28.42 6.83 5.73
CA ALA A 168 29.01 6.61 4.42
C ALA A 168 27.91 6.74 3.36
N ARG A 169 28.23 7.40 2.25
CA ARG A 169 27.33 7.43 1.09
C ARG A 169 27.48 6.14 0.30
N LEU A 170 26.36 5.46 0.07
CA LEU A 170 26.31 4.28 -0.77
C LEU A 170 25.37 4.51 -1.96
N LYS A 171 25.65 3.84 -3.07
CA LYS A 171 24.76 3.80 -4.23
C LYS A 171 24.63 2.34 -4.67
N GLY A 172 23.44 1.78 -4.49
CA GLY A 172 23.16 0.38 -4.81
C GLY A 172 21.77 0.19 -5.38
N LYS A 173 21.52 -1.01 -5.88
CA LYS A 173 20.19 -1.53 -6.21
C LYS A 173 19.68 -2.36 -5.04
N LEU A 174 18.52 -1.97 -4.50
CA LEU A 174 17.80 -2.74 -3.48
C LEU A 174 16.98 -3.85 -4.15
N LEU A 175 17.16 -5.08 -3.71
CA LEU A 175 16.50 -6.28 -4.23
C LEU A 175 15.79 -7.00 -3.09
N LEU A 176 14.53 -7.39 -3.28
CA LEU A 176 13.82 -8.26 -2.35
C LEU A 176 13.88 -9.70 -2.88
N ARG A 177 14.52 -10.61 -2.13
CA ARG A 177 14.56 -12.04 -2.45
C ARG A 177 14.19 -12.85 -1.23
N LYS A 178 13.18 -13.72 -1.36
CA LYS A 178 12.69 -14.58 -0.27
C LYS A 178 12.38 -13.81 1.04
N GLY A 179 11.82 -12.61 0.92
CA GLY A 179 11.50 -11.75 2.08
C GLY A 179 12.69 -11.01 2.70
N ILE A 180 13.88 -11.16 2.14
CA ILE A 180 15.10 -10.49 2.63
C ILE A 180 15.52 -9.42 1.62
N TYR A 181 15.86 -8.23 2.13
CA TYR A 181 16.41 -7.15 1.34
C TYR A 181 17.91 -7.33 1.13
N TYR A 182 18.36 -7.16 -0.11
CA TYR A 182 19.76 -7.21 -0.51
C TYR A 182 20.12 -5.92 -1.24
N LEU A 183 21.21 -5.29 -0.85
CA LEU A 183 21.76 -4.12 -1.51
C LEU A 183 22.96 -4.54 -2.34
N THR A 184 22.89 -4.32 -3.66
CA THR A 184 23.86 -4.82 -4.64
C THR A 184 24.36 -3.72 -5.57
N LEU A 185 25.53 -3.91 -6.21
CA LEU A 185 26.02 -2.92 -7.17
C LEU A 185 25.06 -2.75 -8.36
N PRO A 186 24.86 -1.52 -8.87
CA PRO A 186 24.03 -1.30 -10.05
C PRO A 186 24.72 -1.86 -11.31
N ASN A 187 24.03 -2.73 -12.03
CA ASN A 187 24.55 -3.41 -13.25
C ASN A 187 24.92 -2.48 -14.43
N LYS A 188 24.64 -1.18 -14.36
CA LYS A 188 24.97 -0.20 -15.41
C LYS A 188 25.47 1.11 -14.80
N GLN A 189 26.50 1.69 -15.40
CA GLN A 189 26.89 3.07 -15.17
C GLN A 189 25.71 3.97 -15.57
N LEU A 190 24.92 4.39 -14.59
CA LEU A 190 23.97 5.49 -14.78
C LEU A 190 24.79 6.72 -15.20
N ASN A 191 24.62 7.18 -16.43
CA ASN A 191 25.23 8.42 -16.93
C ASN A 191 24.96 9.56 -15.94
N MET A 192 26.03 10.07 -15.34
CA MET A 192 25.94 11.06 -14.26
C MET A 192 26.04 12.47 -14.83
N SER A 193 24.94 13.04 -15.29
CA SER A 193 24.85 14.51 -15.36
C SER A 193 24.73 15.05 -13.93
N VAL A 194 25.68 15.90 -13.54
CA VAL A 194 25.78 16.76 -12.34
C VAL A 194 24.85 16.36 -11.18
N LYS A 195 25.42 15.64 -10.20
CA LYS A 195 24.69 15.23 -8.99
C LYS A 195 24.51 16.41 -8.02
N PRO A 196 23.33 16.59 -7.40
CA PRO A 196 23.20 17.44 -6.24
C PRO A 196 24.03 16.84 -5.08
N SER A 197 25.01 17.60 -4.60
CA SER A 197 25.70 17.35 -3.34
C SER A 197 24.72 17.60 -2.21
N VAL A 198 24.56 16.63 -1.30
CA VAL A 198 23.76 16.82 -0.09
C VAL A 198 24.72 17.30 0.97
N HIS A 199 24.46 18.49 1.50
CA HIS A 199 25.26 19.06 2.58
C HIS A 199 24.58 18.72 3.91
N TRP A 200 25.37 18.28 4.89
CA TRP A 200 24.92 17.92 6.22
C TRP A 200 25.74 18.66 7.27
N GLY A 201 25.06 19.13 8.30
CA GLY A 201 25.67 19.82 9.43
C GLY A 201 24.94 21.10 9.79
N THR A 202 25.26 21.61 10.97
CA THR A 202 24.85 22.94 11.43
C THR A 202 25.88 23.95 10.94
N VAL A 203 25.42 25.10 10.45
CA VAL A 203 26.31 26.19 10.04
C VAL A 203 26.42 27.15 11.21
N GLU A 204 27.57 27.23 11.85
CA GLU A 204 27.82 28.25 12.86
C GLU A 204 28.13 29.61 12.20
N PRO A 205 27.53 30.72 12.67
CA PRO A 205 27.72 32.05 12.05
C PRO A 205 29.19 32.49 11.98
N THR A 206 29.96 32.19 13.03
CA THR A 206 31.38 32.54 13.15
C THR A 206 32.27 31.75 12.20
N CYS A 207 32.01 30.45 12.03
CA CYS A 207 32.70 29.62 11.06
C CYS A 207 32.40 30.05 9.62
N LEU A 208 31.15 30.41 9.33
CA LEU A 208 30.75 30.93 8.02
C LEU A 208 31.43 32.27 7.72
N LEU A 209 31.47 33.21 8.68
CA LEU A 209 32.19 34.48 8.50
C LEU A 209 33.68 34.26 8.23
N ARG A 210 34.32 33.34 8.95
CA ARG A 210 35.73 33.00 8.71
C ARG A 210 35.94 32.44 7.29
N ALA A 211 35.10 31.51 6.85
CA ALA A 211 35.18 30.92 5.51
C ALA A 211 34.92 31.94 4.39
N LEU A 212 34.08 32.96 4.64
CA LEU A 212 33.85 34.07 3.71
C LEU A 212 35.08 34.99 3.65
N ASN A 213 35.66 35.35 4.79
CA ASN A 213 36.86 36.19 4.87
C ASN A 213 38.08 35.55 4.20
N GLU A 214 38.26 34.22 4.33
CA GLU A 214 39.30 33.45 3.62
C GLU A 214 39.19 33.54 2.09
N ARG A 215 38.02 33.92 1.57
CA ARG A 215 37.72 34.08 0.13
C ARG A 215 37.53 35.56 -0.25
N GLU A 216 38.05 36.48 0.56
CA GLU A 216 38.00 37.93 0.34
C GLU A 216 36.57 38.52 0.31
N ILE A 217 35.60 37.83 0.92
CA ILE A 217 34.22 38.30 1.05
C ILE A 217 34.02 38.90 2.44
N ASP A 218 33.76 40.20 2.50
CA ASP A 218 33.60 40.94 3.75
C ASP A 218 32.13 40.90 4.20
N GLY A 219 31.87 40.13 5.26
CA GLY A 219 30.53 39.83 5.76
C GLY A 219 30.34 40.26 7.22
N SER A 220 29.10 40.60 7.57
CA SER A 220 28.70 40.93 8.95
C SER A 220 27.45 40.16 9.34
N ILE A 221 27.39 39.66 10.57
CA ILE A 221 26.19 39.01 11.10
C ILE A 221 25.13 40.09 11.33
N LEU A 222 23.95 39.86 10.75
CA LEU A 222 22.77 40.69 10.90
C LEU A 222 21.79 39.99 11.84
N ARG A 223 21.08 40.77 12.65
CA ARG A 223 19.95 40.27 13.46
C ARG A 223 18.68 40.44 12.64
N ASN A 224 17.94 39.35 12.46
CA ASN A 224 16.63 39.35 11.82
C ASN A 224 15.75 38.33 12.57
N GLU A 225 14.54 38.73 12.94
CA GLU A 225 13.62 37.95 13.79
C GLU A 225 13.05 36.70 13.07
N ASN A 226 13.19 36.64 11.74
CA ASN A 226 12.60 35.59 10.89
C ASN A 226 13.58 34.47 10.48
N CYS A 227 14.87 34.61 10.81
CA CYS A 227 15.94 33.64 10.54
C CYS A 227 16.66 33.26 11.86
N ASP A 228 17.30 32.09 11.89
CA ASP A 228 18.12 31.70 13.06
C ASP A 228 19.35 32.60 13.15
N PHE A 229 19.95 32.90 11.99
CA PHE A 229 20.90 33.98 11.81
C PHE A 229 20.97 34.39 10.34
N CYS A 230 21.43 35.61 10.12
CA CYS A 230 21.58 36.17 8.78
C CYS A 230 23.00 36.78 8.65
N VAL A 231 23.63 36.65 7.49
CA VAL A 231 24.94 37.25 7.19
C VAL A 231 24.78 38.18 5.99
N GLY A 232 25.05 39.46 6.19
CA GLY A 232 25.07 40.46 5.13
C GLY A 232 26.49 40.64 4.60
N VAL A 233 26.68 40.44 3.31
CA VAL A 233 27.93 40.67 2.59
C VAL A 233 27.94 42.09 2.06
N LYS A 234 29.00 42.86 2.34
CA LYS A 234 29.15 44.26 1.91
C LYS A 234 30.15 44.44 0.75
N LYS A 235 31.09 43.51 0.60
CA LYS A 235 32.07 43.46 -0.49
C LYS A 235 32.29 42.00 -0.92
N PRO A 236 32.49 41.71 -2.22
CA PRO A 236 32.60 42.64 -3.35
C PRO A 236 31.25 43.17 -3.89
N GLU A 237 30.12 42.52 -3.58
CA GLU A 237 28.76 42.99 -3.88
C GLU A 237 27.81 42.71 -2.71
N GLU A 238 26.71 43.46 -2.64
CA GLU A 238 25.66 43.23 -1.65
C GLU A 238 25.01 41.84 -1.86
N ALA A 239 25.17 40.97 -0.87
CA ALA A 239 24.49 39.68 -0.81
C ALA A 239 23.97 39.40 0.59
N LEU A 240 22.90 38.60 0.68
CA LEU A 240 22.29 38.21 1.93
C LEU A 240 22.22 36.69 2.03
N ILE A 241 22.74 36.14 3.13
CA ILE A 241 22.67 34.72 3.45
C ILE A 241 21.75 34.58 4.66
N GLU A 242 20.64 33.87 4.49
CA GLU A 242 19.67 33.61 5.57
C GLU A 242 19.66 32.12 5.91
N VAL A 243 19.81 31.78 7.18
CA VAL A 243 19.75 30.40 7.68
C VAL A 243 18.50 30.24 8.53
N LYS A 244 17.64 29.27 8.19
CA LYS A 244 16.40 28.96 8.89
C LYS A 244 16.18 27.45 8.98
N GLY A 245 16.41 26.87 10.15
CA GLY A 245 16.40 25.44 10.38
C GLY A 245 17.30 24.70 9.39
N ASN A 246 16.70 23.83 8.58
CA ASN A 246 17.42 23.02 7.59
C ASN A 246 17.53 23.70 6.21
N LYS A 247 17.26 25.01 6.10
CA LYS A 247 17.28 25.75 4.83
C LYS A 247 18.25 26.92 4.92
N ILE A 248 19.06 27.07 3.86
CA ILE A 248 19.97 28.21 3.65
C ILE A 248 19.54 28.88 2.35
N MET A 249 19.30 30.18 2.40
CA MET A 249 18.91 30.99 1.24
C MET A 249 20.00 32.02 0.96
N ILE A 250 20.48 32.06 -0.28
CA ILE A 250 21.50 33.00 -0.75
C ILE A 250 20.83 33.93 -1.75
N SER A 251 20.79 35.21 -1.43
CA SER A 251 20.26 36.28 -2.29
C SER A 251 21.43 37.15 -2.75
N CYS A 252 21.82 37.01 -4.00
CA CYS A 252 22.94 37.74 -4.61
C CYS A 252 22.61 38.08 -6.06
N LYS A 253 23.08 39.24 -6.55
CA LYS A 253 22.87 39.69 -7.93
C LYS A 253 23.94 39.11 -8.87
N ASP A 254 25.19 39.04 -8.41
CA ASP A 254 26.29 38.46 -9.18
C ASP A 254 26.43 36.93 -9.00
N LYS A 255 26.54 36.25 -10.13
CA LYS A 255 26.74 34.81 -10.23
C LYS A 255 28.14 34.39 -9.72
N THR A 256 29.16 35.23 -9.91
CA THR A 256 30.52 34.93 -9.42
C THR A 256 30.58 34.99 -7.90
N VAL A 257 30.00 36.03 -7.28
CA VAL A 257 29.88 36.12 -5.81
C VAL A 257 29.02 34.99 -5.25
N SER A 258 27.91 34.66 -5.89
CA SER A 258 27.07 33.51 -5.50
C SER A 258 27.85 32.19 -5.50
N ALA A 259 28.72 31.95 -6.49
CA ALA A 259 29.55 30.76 -6.56
C ALA A 259 30.59 30.70 -5.42
N LEU A 260 31.22 31.84 -5.08
CA LEU A 260 32.17 31.93 -3.98
C LEU A 260 31.50 31.73 -2.61
N ILE A 261 30.30 32.28 -2.41
CA ILE A 261 29.49 32.06 -1.21
C ILE A 261 29.11 30.57 -1.10
N HIS A 262 28.71 29.95 -2.20
CA HIS A 262 28.40 28.53 -2.24
C HIS A 262 29.63 27.67 -1.89
N GLU A 263 30.81 28.05 -2.36
CA GLU A 263 32.06 27.37 -2.02
C GLU A 263 32.47 27.57 -0.55
N ALA A 264 32.25 28.75 0.02
CA ALA A 264 32.41 29.00 1.45
C ALA A 264 31.50 28.10 2.28
N LEU A 265 30.23 28.01 1.91
CA LEU A 265 29.27 27.10 2.56
C LEU A 265 29.68 25.63 2.42
N ASN A 266 30.23 25.22 1.27
CA ASN A 266 30.73 23.85 1.07
C ASN A 266 31.93 23.52 1.95
N SER A 267 32.72 24.52 2.38
CA SER A 267 33.84 24.29 3.30
C SER A 267 33.41 24.22 4.77
N VAL A 268 32.24 24.76 5.11
CA VAL A 268 31.69 24.73 6.47
C VAL A 268 30.77 23.53 6.66
N CYS A 269 29.98 23.20 5.65
CA CYS A 269 29.08 22.04 5.67
C CYS A 269 29.82 20.75 5.30
N ASN A 270 29.51 19.65 5.98
CA ASN A 270 30.04 18.36 5.57
C ASN A 270 29.32 17.88 4.30
N ARG A 271 30.08 17.65 3.23
CA ARG A 271 29.55 17.11 1.99
C ARG A 271 29.31 15.61 2.13
N ILE A 272 28.09 15.16 1.82
CA ILE A 272 27.69 13.75 1.68
C ILE A 272 27.33 13.48 0.22
#